data_AF-A0A3N5R3J8-F1
#
_entry.id   AF-A0A3N5R3J8-F1
#
_cell.length_a   1.000
_cell.length_b   1.000
_cell.length_c   1.000
_cell.angle_alpha   90.00
_cell.angle_beta   90.00
_cell.angle_gamma   90.00
#
_symmetry.space_group_name_H-M   'P 1'
#
loop_
_entity.id
_entity.type
_entity.pdbx_description
1 polymer ?
#
loop_
_entity_poly.entity_id
_entity_poly.type
_entity_poly.pdbx_seq_one_letter_code
_entity_poly.pdbx_strand_id
1 'polypeptide(L)'
;MIRFILLFVLVLMLLSGSETLPQNNSDTISIAFWNLENLFDISDDPDKDDDEFLPSGSKEWTAERLDKKLYNLSRVIRSMNNDRGPDILGVCEVEHQHLLDTLVTKFFNDKNYKTSYLESPDNRGIDNGLIYNADLFTFLSVKGDTVKLNDGYPTRLVLNVNLITRDNDTLYVYVNHWPSRRGGEAESEPDRV
;
A
#
# COMPACT_ATOMS: atom_id res chain seq x y z
N MET A 1 51.32 37.38 22.40
CA MET A 1 49.89 37.72 22.57
C MET A 1 49.07 37.35 21.34
N ILE A 2 49.34 37.93 20.16
CA ILE A 2 48.53 37.70 18.93
C ILE A 2 48.45 36.23 18.51
N ARG A 3 49.55 35.46 18.61
CA ARG A 3 49.56 34.02 18.29
C ARG A 3 48.66 33.17 19.21
N PHE A 4 48.51 33.54 20.48
CA PHE A 4 47.63 32.85 21.42
C PHE A 4 46.16 33.16 21.15
N ILE A 5 45.86 34.39 20.73
CA ILE A 5 44.52 34.81 20.33
C ILE A 5 44.07 34.07 19.07
N LEU A 6 44.94 33.94 18.07
CA LEU A 6 44.64 33.20 16.84
C LEU A 6 44.40 31.71 17.09
N LEU A 7 45.18 31.09 17.97
CA LEU A 7 44.99 29.68 18.35
C LEU A 7 43.68 29.49 19.12
N PHE A 8 43.32 30.41 20.01
CA PHE A 8 42.07 30.38 20.76
C PHE A 8 40.84 30.54 19.86
N VAL A 9 40.90 31.45 18.87
CA VAL A 9 39.83 31.62 17.87
C VAL A 9 39.68 30.38 16.98
N LEU A 10 40.78 29.74 16.58
CA LEU A 10 40.75 28.52 15.78
C LEU A 10 40.14 27.35 16.56
N VAL A 11 40.45 27.22 17.85
CA VAL A 11 39.84 26.21 18.74
C VAL A 11 38.34 26.48 18.94
N LEU A 12 37.92 27.74 19.07
CA LEU A 12 36.50 28.11 19.13
C LEU A 12 35.73 27.79 17.83
N MET A 13 36.35 27.97 16.67
CA MET A 13 35.76 27.59 15.38
C MET A 13 35.66 26.07 15.22
N LEU A 14 36.62 25.30 15.76
CA LEU A 14 36.58 23.83 15.74
C LEU A 14 35.60 23.24 16.78
N LEU A 15 35.31 23.97 17.86
CA LEU A 15 34.30 23.62 18.86
C LEU A 15 32.88 24.04 18.47
N SER A 16 32.74 24.83 17.40
CA SER A 16 31.46 25.12 16.76
C SER A 16 31.08 23.91 15.90
N GLY A 17 30.75 22.80 16.58
CA GLY A 17 30.27 21.59 15.92
C GLY A 17 29.09 21.94 15.01
N SER A 18 29.07 21.34 13.82
CA SER A 18 27.89 21.40 12.96
C SER A 18 26.74 20.76 13.73
N GLU A 19 25.84 21.59 14.26
CA GLU A 19 24.55 21.09 14.75
C GLU A 19 23.81 20.53 13.54
N THR A 20 23.85 19.21 13.38
CA THR A 20 22.91 18.52 12.50
C THR A 20 21.54 18.72 13.14
N LEU A 21 20.77 19.68 12.64
CA LEU A 21 19.36 19.81 13.00
C LEU A 21 18.73 18.43 12.79
N PRO A 22 18.12 17.80 13.81
CA PRO A 22 17.38 16.58 13.59
C PRO A 22 16.30 16.89 12.56
N GLN A 23 16.22 16.08 11.49
CA GLN A 23 15.11 16.18 10.55
C GLN A 23 13.82 16.06 11.36
N ASN A 24 13.01 17.11 11.38
CA ASN A 24 11.71 17.06 12.03
C ASN A 24 10.90 15.96 11.35
N ASN A 25 10.64 14.86 12.05
CA ASN A 25 9.82 13.74 11.59
C ASN A 25 8.35 14.12 11.28
N SER A 26 7.97 15.41 11.42
CA SER A 26 6.64 15.90 11.05
C SER A 26 6.41 15.92 9.54
N ASP A 27 7.47 15.93 8.74
CA ASP A 27 7.38 16.17 7.29
C ASP A 27 7.62 14.89 6.47
N THR A 28 7.73 13.74 7.14
CA THR A 28 7.96 12.44 6.50
C THR A 28 6.67 11.67 6.35
N ILE A 29 6.36 11.24 5.12
CA ILE A 29 5.25 10.32 4.82
C ILE A 29 5.80 8.90 4.70
N SER A 30 5.26 7.96 5.46
CA SER A 30 5.57 6.53 5.33
C SER A 30 4.65 5.87 4.32
N ILE A 31 5.22 5.37 3.22
CA ILE A 31 4.49 4.65 2.17
C ILE A 31 4.94 3.20 2.17
N ALA A 32 3.99 2.28 2.08
CA ALA A 32 4.24 0.85 1.92
C ALA A 32 3.41 0.28 0.76
N PHE A 33 3.87 -0.85 0.23
CA PHE A 33 3.12 -1.65 -0.73
C PHE A 33 3.16 -3.12 -0.29
N TRP A 34 2.03 -3.83 -0.38
CA TRP A 34 1.98 -5.25 -0.04
C TRP A 34 1.00 -6.04 -0.92
N ASN A 35 1.51 -7.05 -1.61
CA ASN A 35 0.68 -8.11 -2.17
C ASN A 35 0.11 -8.97 -1.04
N LEU A 36 -1.22 -9.04 -0.91
CA LEU A 36 -1.90 -9.74 0.19
C LEU A 36 -2.09 -11.24 -0.05
N GLU A 37 -1.48 -11.77 -1.11
CA GLU A 37 -1.53 -13.17 -1.55
C GLU A 37 -2.96 -13.71 -1.57
N ASN A 38 -3.81 -13.14 -2.43
CA ASN A 38 -5.20 -13.54 -2.63
C ASN A 38 -6.07 -13.35 -1.37
N LEU A 39 -6.48 -12.11 -1.09
CA LEU A 39 -7.47 -11.79 -0.07
C LEU A 39 -8.87 -11.84 -0.71
N PHE A 40 -9.47 -13.03 -0.67
CA PHE A 40 -10.83 -13.33 -1.11
C PHE A 40 -11.81 -13.29 0.07
N ASP A 41 -13.08 -13.01 -0.21
CA ASP A 41 -14.20 -13.27 0.66
C ASP A 41 -14.54 -14.78 0.66
N ILE A 42 -15.69 -15.19 1.19
CA ILE A 42 -16.06 -16.62 1.35
C ILE A 42 -17.32 -17.01 0.58
N SER A 43 -17.76 -16.14 -0.31
CA SER A 43 -18.98 -16.20 -1.11
C SER A 43 -18.58 -16.42 -2.57
N ASP A 44 -19.37 -17.20 -3.28
CA ASP A 44 -19.17 -17.51 -4.69
C ASP A 44 -19.60 -16.33 -5.58
N ASP A 45 -18.67 -15.82 -6.40
CA ASP A 45 -18.97 -14.99 -7.56
C ASP A 45 -18.95 -15.84 -8.84
N PRO A 46 -20.12 -16.22 -9.39
CA PRO A 46 -20.20 -17.14 -10.52
C PRO A 46 -19.60 -16.59 -11.83
N ASP A 47 -19.28 -15.30 -11.88
CA ASP A 47 -18.64 -14.67 -13.03
C ASP A 47 -17.10 -14.58 -12.89
N LYS A 48 -16.53 -15.11 -11.79
CA LYS A 48 -15.09 -15.04 -11.46
C LYS A 48 -14.46 -16.42 -11.19
N ASP A 49 -13.14 -16.47 -11.33
CA ASP A 49 -12.33 -17.66 -11.03
C ASP A 49 -11.92 -17.69 -9.52
N ASP A 50 -12.91 -17.78 -8.62
CA ASP A 50 -12.74 -17.70 -7.14
C ASP A 50 -13.03 -19.03 -6.41
N ASP A 51 -13.61 -20.03 -7.07
CA ASP A 51 -13.99 -21.36 -6.56
C ASP A 51 -13.00 -22.00 -5.56
N GLU A 52 -11.70 -21.82 -5.77
CA GLU A 52 -10.68 -22.38 -4.89
C GLU A 52 -10.73 -21.79 -3.47
N PHE A 53 -11.19 -20.55 -3.34
CA PHE A 53 -11.34 -19.74 -2.12
C PHE A 53 -12.75 -19.75 -1.54
N LEU A 54 -13.51 -20.83 -1.77
CA LEU A 54 -14.76 -21.08 -1.05
C LEU A 54 -14.54 -21.98 0.16
N PRO A 55 -15.45 -21.99 1.16
CA PRO A 55 -15.41 -22.93 2.27
C PRO A 55 -15.39 -24.40 1.82
N SER A 56 -16.08 -24.70 0.71
CA SER A 56 -16.09 -26.01 0.04
C SER A 56 -15.01 -26.17 -1.04
N GLY A 57 -14.27 -25.09 -1.34
CA GLY A 57 -13.22 -25.05 -2.33
C GLY A 57 -11.95 -25.79 -1.89
N SER A 58 -11.00 -25.92 -2.82
CA SER A 58 -9.76 -26.67 -2.56
C SER A 58 -8.88 -26.05 -1.46
N LYS A 59 -9.00 -24.75 -1.19
CA LYS A 59 -8.30 -24.06 -0.10
C LYS A 59 -9.09 -24.07 1.20
N GLU A 60 -10.30 -24.64 1.24
CA GLU A 60 -11.18 -24.68 2.41
C GLU A 60 -11.26 -23.30 3.09
N TRP A 61 -11.53 -22.27 2.30
CA TRP A 61 -11.43 -20.87 2.74
C TRP A 61 -12.66 -20.50 3.56
N THR A 62 -12.58 -20.75 4.87
CA THR A 62 -13.67 -20.49 5.80
C THR A 62 -13.61 -19.09 6.41
N ALA A 63 -14.70 -18.64 7.02
CA ALA A 63 -14.74 -17.41 7.81
C ALA A 63 -13.63 -17.33 8.88
N GLU A 64 -13.27 -18.47 9.50
CA GLU A 64 -12.17 -18.54 10.46
C GLU A 64 -10.80 -18.28 9.81
N ARG A 65 -10.56 -18.82 8.60
CA ARG A 65 -9.32 -18.60 7.86
C ARG A 65 -9.21 -17.16 7.38
N LEU A 66 -10.31 -16.60 6.85
CA LEU A 66 -10.38 -15.19 6.48
C LEU A 66 -10.07 -14.30 7.69
N ASP A 67 -10.73 -14.52 8.82
CA ASP A 67 -10.49 -13.71 10.02
C ASP A 67 -9.05 -13.81 10.53
N LYS A 68 -8.49 -15.03 10.54
CA LYS A 68 -7.10 -15.25 10.90
C LYS A 68 -6.13 -14.57 9.95
N LYS A 69 -6.41 -14.54 8.65
CA LYS A 69 -5.62 -13.81 7.66
C LYS A 69 -5.68 -12.31 7.94
N LEU A 70 -6.87 -11.73 8.11
CA LEU A 70 -7.02 -10.31 8.43
C LEU A 70 -6.28 -9.93 9.72
N TYR A 71 -6.37 -10.77 10.77
CA TYR A 71 -5.62 -10.59 12.00
C TYR A 71 -4.11 -10.58 11.77
N ASN A 72 -3.58 -11.56 11.02
CA ASN A 72 -2.15 -11.64 10.72
C ASN A 72 -1.65 -10.45 9.89
N LEU A 73 -2.41 -10.06 8.86
CA LEU A 73 -2.12 -8.87 8.07
C LEU A 73 -2.06 -7.63 8.96
N SER A 74 -3.03 -7.47 9.86
CA SER A 74 -3.09 -6.31 10.75
C SER A 74 -1.86 -6.19 11.64
N ARG A 75 -1.32 -7.31 12.15
CA ARG A 75 -0.12 -7.31 12.99
C ARG A 75 1.10 -6.78 12.25
N VAL A 76 1.28 -7.21 10.99
CA VAL A 76 2.41 -6.77 10.16
C VAL A 76 2.25 -5.31 9.78
N ILE A 77 1.07 -4.90 9.31
CA ILE A 77 0.78 -3.50 8.96
C ILE A 77 1.00 -2.60 10.18
N ARG A 78 0.57 -3.00 11.38
CA ARG A 78 0.81 -2.23 12.61
C ARG A 78 2.29 -2.06 12.90
N SER A 79 3.11 -3.09 12.71
CA SER A 79 4.55 -3.04 12.99
C SER A 79 5.34 -2.13 12.05
N MET A 80 4.77 -1.75 10.90
CA MET A 80 5.41 -0.82 9.97
C MET A 80 5.58 0.56 10.61
N ASN A 81 6.52 1.36 10.07
CA ASN A 81 6.73 2.75 10.47
C ASN A 81 6.95 2.93 11.99
N ASN A 82 7.75 2.03 12.60
CA ASN A 82 8.00 1.97 14.04
C ASN A 82 6.70 1.82 14.85
N ASP A 83 5.94 0.77 14.57
CA ASP A 83 4.67 0.44 15.23
C ASP A 83 3.52 1.47 15.04
N ARG A 84 3.70 2.45 14.15
CA ARG A 84 2.68 3.46 13.82
C ARG A 84 1.77 3.05 12.67
N GLY A 85 2.15 2.04 11.90
CA GLY A 85 1.54 1.73 10.61
C GLY A 85 1.90 2.76 9.53
N PRO A 86 1.75 2.39 8.25
CA PRO A 86 2.05 3.29 7.14
C PRO A 86 1.01 4.42 7.05
N ASP A 87 1.41 5.56 6.50
CA ASP A 87 0.49 6.67 6.22
C ASP A 87 -0.30 6.41 4.93
N ILE A 88 0.32 5.67 4.00
CA ILE A 88 -0.28 5.15 2.77
C ILE A 88 0.18 3.70 2.57
N LEU A 89 -0.76 2.80 2.35
CA LEU A 89 -0.53 1.40 2.03
C LEU A 89 -1.22 1.06 0.71
N GLY A 90 -0.43 0.88 -0.35
CA GLY A 90 -0.89 0.21 -1.56
C GLY A 90 -0.99 -1.29 -1.32
N VAL A 91 -2.04 -1.91 -1.83
CA VAL A 91 -2.21 -3.36 -1.77
C VAL A 91 -2.58 -3.92 -3.13
N CYS A 92 -2.28 -5.19 -3.35
CA CYS A 92 -2.80 -5.93 -4.49
C CYS A 92 -3.29 -7.32 -4.08
N GLU A 93 -4.04 -7.94 -4.98
CA GLU A 93 -4.69 -9.24 -4.80
C GLU A 93 -5.81 -9.21 -3.77
N VAL A 94 -6.73 -8.25 -3.88
CA VAL A 94 -7.90 -8.09 -3.00
C VAL A 94 -9.15 -8.26 -3.82
N GLU A 95 -10.07 -9.12 -3.43
CA GLU A 95 -11.26 -9.41 -4.25
C GLU A 95 -12.30 -8.28 -4.25
N HIS A 96 -12.55 -7.69 -3.08
CA HIS A 96 -13.54 -6.63 -2.95
C HIS A 96 -13.12 -5.56 -1.94
N GLN A 97 -13.62 -4.33 -2.15
CA GLN A 97 -13.38 -3.22 -1.22
C GLN A 97 -13.76 -3.55 0.24
N HIS A 98 -14.85 -4.28 0.43
CA HIS A 98 -15.37 -4.58 1.78
C HIS A 98 -14.39 -5.38 2.65
N LEU A 99 -13.44 -6.11 2.05
CA LEU A 99 -12.39 -6.84 2.78
C LEU A 99 -11.39 -5.86 3.42
N LEU A 100 -11.03 -4.80 2.71
CA LEU A 100 -10.19 -3.72 3.25
C LEU A 100 -10.93 -2.92 4.31
N ASP A 101 -12.21 -2.63 4.08
CA ASP A 101 -13.05 -1.93 5.06
C ASP A 101 -13.20 -2.74 6.34
N THR A 102 -13.35 -4.07 6.22
CA THR A 102 -13.40 -4.99 7.36
C THR A 102 -12.06 -5.02 8.09
N LEU A 103 -10.94 -5.12 7.38
CA LEU A 103 -9.59 -5.05 7.96
C LEU A 103 -9.40 -3.77 8.79
N VAL A 104 -9.71 -2.61 8.20
CA VAL A 104 -9.58 -1.29 8.84
C VAL A 104 -10.50 -1.19 10.04
N THR A 105 -11.79 -1.50 9.88
CA THR A 105 -12.79 -1.34 10.95
C THR A 105 -12.49 -2.25 12.13
N LYS A 106 -12.12 -3.51 11.87
CA LYS A 106 -11.91 -4.51 12.92
C LYS A 106 -10.57 -4.31 13.63
N PHE A 107 -9.50 -4.03 12.90
CA PHE A 107 -8.14 -4.08 13.43
C PHE A 107 -7.41 -2.74 13.49
N PHE A 108 -8.02 -1.63 13.03
CA PHE A 108 -7.43 -0.29 13.05
C PHE A 108 -8.42 0.80 13.51
N ASN A 109 -9.35 0.45 14.39
CA ASN A 109 -10.36 1.39 14.93
C ASN A 109 -9.76 2.57 15.74
N ASP A 110 -8.50 2.48 16.14
CA ASP A 110 -7.68 3.53 16.76
C ASP A 110 -7.02 4.49 15.74
N LYS A 111 -7.13 4.20 14.43
CA LYS A 111 -6.58 5.01 13.35
C LYS A 111 -7.67 5.47 12.41
N ASN A 112 -7.52 6.68 11.88
CA ASN A 112 -8.44 7.21 10.87
C ASN A 112 -8.08 6.71 9.46
N TYR A 113 -7.98 5.40 9.28
CA TYR A 113 -7.73 4.83 7.95
C TYR A 113 -8.99 4.83 7.09
N LYS A 114 -8.81 5.11 5.80
CA LYS A 114 -9.83 5.04 4.75
C LYS A 114 -9.30 4.25 3.56
N THR A 115 -10.22 3.68 2.79
CA THR A 115 -9.92 2.84 1.63
C THR A 115 -10.24 3.56 0.32
N SER A 116 -9.54 3.20 -0.75
CA SER A 116 -9.89 3.56 -2.12
C SER A 116 -9.62 2.36 -3.01
N TYR A 117 -10.58 2.07 -3.89
CA TYR A 117 -10.67 0.80 -4.59
C TYR A 117 -11.48 0.99 -5.87
N LEU A 118 -11.18 0.19 -6.90
CA LEU A 118 -12.00 0.03 -8.09
C LEU A 118 -11.91 -1.43 -8.57
N GLU A 119 -13.07 -2.01 -8.87
CA GLU A 119 -13.19 -3.33 -9.49
C GLU A 119 -12.49 -3.35 -10.87
N SER A 120 -11.63 -4.33 -11.10
CA SER A 120 -10.92 -4.49 -12.38
C SER A 120 -11.51 -5.59 -13.25
N PRO A 121 -11.19 -5.63 -14.56
CA PRO A 121 -11.67 -6.70 -15.43
C PRO A 121 -10.94 -8.04 -15.21
N ASP A 122 -10.07 -8.17 -14.19
CA ASP A 122 -9.37 -9.43 -13.91
C ASP A 122 -10.37 -10.59 -13.69
N ASN A 123 -10.11 -11.71 -14.37
CA ASN A 123 -10.99 -12.87 -14.33
C ASN A 123 -11.07 -13.52 -12.94
N ARG A 124 -10.03 -13.36 -12.10
CA ARG A 124 -10.04 -13.88 -10.72
C ARG A 124 -10.73 -12.94 -9.75
N GLY A 125 -11.19 -11.78 -10.22
CA GLY A 125 -11.89 -10.79 -9.38
C GLY A 125 -11.00 -10.07 -8.39
N ILE A 126 -9.66 -10.13 -8.49
CA ILE A 126 -8.78 -9.51 -7.51
C ILE A 126 -8.05 -8.26 -8.02
N ASP A 127 -8.07 -7.22 -7.22
CA ASP A 127 -7.68 -5.87 -7.62
C ASP A 127 -6.56 -5.26 -6.77
N ASN A 128 -6.22 -4.04 -7.16
CA ASN A 128 -5.38 -3.14 -6.39
C ASN A 128 -6.25 -2.26 -5.48
N GLY A 129 -5.74 -1.94 -4.31
CA GLY A 129 -6.40 -1.05 -3.36
C GLY A 129 -5.42 -0.08 -2.70
N LEU A 130 -5.97 0.94 -2.06
CA LEU A 130 -5.21 1.89 -1.23
C LEU A 130 -5.87 2.00 0.15
N ILE A 131 -5.07 1.92 1.20
CA ILE A 131 -5.44 2.35 2.55
C ILE A 131 -4.62 3.59 2.88
N TYR A 132 -5.24 4.66 3.36
CA TYR A 132 -4.54 5.91 3.70
C TYR A 132 -5.03 6.50 5.02
N ASN A 133 -4.16 7.24 5.70
CA ASN A 133 -4.48 7.95 6.93
C ASN A 133 -5.21 9.27 6.62
N ALA A 134 -6.50 9.33 6.92
CA ALA A 134 -7.32 10.52 6.70
C ALA A 134 -7.03 11.67 7.68
N ASP A 135 -6.18 11.48 8.69
CA ASP A 135 -5.61 12.58 9.47
C ASP A 135 -4.47 13.31 8.74
N LEU A 136 -3.94 12.71 7.66
CA LEU A 136 -2.87 13.26 6.82
C LEU A 136 -3.36 13.67 5.43
N PHE A 137 -4.40 13.00 4.93
CA PHE A 137 -4.84 13.12 3.55
C PHE A 137 -6.34 13.29 3.43
N THR A 138 -6.77 14.18 2.55
CA THR A 138 -8.17 14.27 2.11
C THR A 138 -8.31 13.63 0.73
N PHE A 139 -9.29 12.74 0.56
CA PHE A 139 -9.58 12.14 -0.74
C PHE A 139 -10.04 13.18 -1.75
N LEU A 140 -9.49 13.13 -2.96
CA LEU A 140 -9.92 13.96 -4.09
C LEU A 140 -10.63 13.13 -5.16
N SER A 141 -10.01 12.05 -5.65
CA SER A 141 -10.61 11.21 -6.69
C SER A 141 -9.91 9.87 -6.81
N VAL A 142 -10.61 8.87 -7.35
CA VAL A 142 -10.02 7.59 -7.78
C VAL A 142 -10.32 7.35 -9.26
N LYS A 143 -9.35 6.82 -9.99
CA LYS A 143 -9.46 6.39 -11.39
C LYS A 143 -8.71 5.08 -11.57
N GLY A 144 -9.09 4.32 -12.58
CA GLY A 144 -8.38 3.10 -12.97
C GLY A 144 -8.03 3.17 -14.45
N ASP A 145 -6.79 2.84 -14.77
CA ASP A 145 -6.32 2.70 -16.15
C ASP A 145 -6.05 1.22 -16.45
N THR A 146 -6.42 0.75 -17.63
CA THR A 146 -6.17 -0.63 -18.08
C THR A 146 -4.89 -0.72 -18.91
N VAL A 147 -4.15 -1.81 -18.73
CA VAL A 147 -2.99 -2.15 -19.56
C VAL A 147 -3.45 -3.13 -20.63
N LYS A 148 -3.26 -2.77 -21.90
CA LYS A 148 -3.65 -3.62 -23.03
C LYS A 148 -2.50 -4.55 -23.39
N LEU A 149 -2.69 -5.82 -23.11
CA LEU A 149 -1.77 -6.88 -23.53
C LEU A 149 -2.06 -7.28 -24.99
N ASN A 150 -1.04 -7.82 -25.67
CA ASN A 150 -1.13 -8.19 -27.09
C ASN A 150 -2.13 -9.33 -27.33
N ASP A 151 -2.28 -10.23 -26.36
CA ASP A 151 -3.23 -11.34 -26.39
C ASP A 151 -4.66 -10.93 -25.96
N GLY A 152 -4.84 -9.68 -25.52
CA GLY A 152 -6.11 -9.16 -25.02
C GLY A 152 -6.50 -9.70 -23.64
N TYR A 153 -5.61 -10.38 -22.92
CA TYR A 153 -5.90 -10.89 -21.58
C TYR A 153 -6.21 -9.72 -20.63
N PRO A 154 -7.32 -9.76 -19.87
CA PRO A 154 -7.70 -8.66 -19.00
C PRO A 154 -6.72 -8.51 -17.84
N THR A 155 -6.31 -7.28 -17.57
CA THR A 155 -5.38 -6.95 -16.50
C THR A 155 -6.06 -6.17 -15.39
N ARG A 156 -5.46 -6.21 -14.20
CA ARG A 156 -5.84 -5.35 -13.09
C ARG A 156 -5.66 -3.88 -13.46
N LEU A 157 -6.53 -3.03 -12.94
CA LEU A 157 -6.39 -1.60 -13.11
C LEU A 157 -5.10 -1.10 -12.46
N VAL A 158 -4.37 -0.24 -13.16
CA VAL A 158 -3.46 0.70 -12.50
C VAL A 158 -4.34 1.69 -11.76
N LEU A 159 -4.40 1.55 -10.45
CA LEU A 159 -5.27 2.35 -9.59
C LEU A 159 -4.58 3.69 -9.33
N ASN A 160 -5.22 4.79 -9.71
CA ASN A 160 -4.78 6.15 -9.42
C ASN A 160 -5.68 6.79 -8.37
N VAL A 161 -5.12 7.09 -7.20
CA VAL A 161 -5.82 7.79 -6.12
C VAL A 161 -5.15 9.15 -5.92
N ASN A 162 -5.94 10.20 -6.08
CA ASN A 162 -5.51 11.57 -5.83
C ASN A 162 -5.92 11.97 -4.41
N LEU A 163 -4.95 12.48 -3.66
CA LEU A 163 -5.09 12.89 -2.27
C LEU A 163 -4.62 14.34 -2.13
N ILE A 164 -5.23 15.09 -1.22
CA ILE A 164 -4.76 16.42 -0.80
C ILE A 164 -4.02 16.27 0.52
N THR A 165 -2.79 16.78 0.60
CA THR A 165 -1.96 16.77 1.82
C THR A 165 -2.42 17.86 2.80
N ARG A 166 -1.94 17.82 4.05
CA ARG A 166 -2.23 18.87 5.05
C ARG A 166 -1.79 20.28 4.60
N ASP A 167 -0.78 20.37 3.76
CA ASP A 167 -0.26 21.63 3.23
C ASP A 167 -0.99 22.07 1.95
N ASN A 168 -2.13 21.43 1.65
CA ASN A 168 -3.01 21.75 0.52
C ASN A 168 -2.35 21.54 -0.85
N ASP A 169 -1.38 20.61 -0.92
CA ASP A 169 -0.80 20.12 -2.18
C ASP A 169 -1.48 18.81 -2.63
N THR A 170 -1.35 18.44 -3.90
CA THR A 170 -1.96 17.22 -4.45
C THR A 170 -0.93 16.12 -4.62
N LEU A 171 -1.18 14.98 -3.99
CA LEU A 171 -0.41 13.75 -4.15
C LEU A 171 -1.18 12.76 -5.05
N TYR A 172 -0.53 12.31 -6.12
CA TYR A 172 -1.05 11.30 -7.04
C TYR A 172 -0.40 9.95 -6.70
N VAL A 173 -1.20 8.97 -6.27
CA VAL A 173 -0.71 7.64 -5.88
C VAL A 173 -1.18 6.61 -6.87
N TYR A 174 -0.23 5.97 -7.56
CA TYR A 174 -0.49 4.88 -8.49
C TYR A 174 -0.14 3.54 -7.84
N VAL A 175 -1.11 2.62 -7.80
CA VAL A 175 -0.93 1.24 -7.33
C VAL A 175 -1.08 0.30 -8.51
N ASN A 176 -0.11 -0.59 -8.68
CA ASN A 176 -0.04 -1.48 -9.82
C ASN A 176 0.39 -2.89 -9.39
N HIS A 177 -0.16 -3.89 -10.07
CA HIS A 177 0.23 -5.27 -9.97
C HIS A 177 0.32 -5.89 -11.37
N TRP A 178 1.52 -5.89 -11.92
CA TRP A 178 1.81 -6.44 -13.25
C TRP A 178 1.50 -7.94 -13.36
N PRO A 179 1.26 -8.45 -14.59
CA PRO A 179 1.04 -9.87 -14.82
C PRO A 179 2.08 -10.77 -14.16
N SER A 180 1.59 -11.86 -13.56
CA SER A 180 2.41 -12.87 -12.90
C SER A 180 3.33 -13.58 -13.91
N ARG A 181 4.50 -14.05 -13.47
CA ARG A 181 5.48 -14.77 -14.29
C ARG A 181 5.07 -16.21 -14.63
N ARG A 182 3.79 -16.48 -14.91
CA ARG A 182 3.24 -17.84 -15.07
C ARG A 182 3.91 -18.64 -16.23
N GLY A 183 4.49 -17.96 -17.23
CA GLY A 183 5.30 -18.58 -18.31
C GLY A 183 6.83 -18.55 -18.09
N GLY A 184 7.30 -18.00 -16.97
CA GLY A 184 8.72 -17.70 -16.75
C GLY A 184 9.07 -16.24 -17.06
N GLU A 185 10.20 -15.78 -16.52
CA GLU A 185 10.60 -14.37 -16.56
C GLU A 185 10.70 -13.83 -17.99
N ALA A 186 11.38 -14.54 -18.89
CA ALA A 186 11.59 -14.10 -20.27
C ALA A 186 10.29 -13.97 -21.08
N GLU A 187 9.30 -14.83 -20.84
CA GLU A 187 8.01 -14.78 -21.54
C GLU A 187 7.13 -13.64 -21.02
N SER A 188 7.20 -13.35 -19.71
CA SER A 188 6.37 -12.32 -19.08
C SER A 188 6.94 -10.89 -19.15
N GLU A 189 8.24 -10.73 -19.47
CA GLU A 189 8.90 -9.43 -19.42
C GLU A 189 8.29 -8.37 -20.36
N PRO A 190 7.89 -8.69 -21.62
CA PRO A 190 7.25 -7.72 -22.50
C PRO A 190 5.94 -7.14 -21.96
N ASP A 191 5.25 -7.87 -21.08
CA ASP A 191 3.96 -7.47 -20.50
C ASP A 191 4.12 -6.71 -19.16
N ARG A 192 5.36 -6.41 -18.75
CA ARG A 192 5.72 -5.82 -17.45
C ARG A 192 6.48 -4.49 -17.55
N VAL A 193 6.63 -3.94 -18.76
CA VAL A 193 7.40 -2.72 -19.07
C VAL A 193 6.54 -1.61 -19.66
#